data_AF-A0A2N3LGV7-F1
#
_entry.id   AF-A0A2N3LGV7-F1
#
_cell.length_a   1.000
_cell.length_b   1.000
_cell.length_c   1.000
_cell.angle_alpha   90.00
_cell.angle_beta   90.00
_cell.angle_gamma   90.00
#
_symmetry.space_group_name_H-M   'P 1'
#
loop_
_entity.id
_entity.type
_entity.pdbx_description
1 polymer ?
#
loop_
_entity_poly.entity_id
_entity_poly.type
_entity_poly.pdbx_seq_one_letter_code
_entity_poly.pdbx_strand_id
1 'polypeptide(L)' 'MVKNGLFLASIGCLLLLISANARTGKYDILNLTTALFLIMVGTFLVLREKRKYKKKKD' A
#
# COMPACT_ATOMS: atom_id res chain seq x y z
N MET A 1 -12.84 -5.30 -12.00
CA MET A 1 -12.20 -4.00 -11.70
C MET A 1 -10.96 -4.24 -10.83
N VAL A 2 -9.85 -4.72 -11.39
CA VAL A 2 -8.58 -4.97 -10.66
C VAL A 2 -7.81 -3.67 -10.35
N LYS A 3 -8.36 -2.53 -10.80
CA LYS A 3 -7.68 -1.23 -10.81
C LYS A 3 -7.44 -0.65 -9.42
N ASN A 4 -8.33 -0.89 -8.45
CA ASN A 4 -8.29 -0.15 -7.19
C ASN A 4 -7.21 -0.66 -6.23
N GLY A 5 -6.95 -1.97 -6.19
CA GLY A 5 -5.94 -2.51 -5.27
C GLY A 5 -4.50 -2.09 -5.63
N LEU A 6 -4.15 -2.11 -6.93
CA LEU A 6 -2.83 -1.68 -7.38
C LEU A 6 -2.63 -0.17 -7.20
N PHE A 7 -3.71 0.61 -7.33
CA PHE A 7 -3.73 2.04 -7.06
C PHE A 7 -3.47 2.36 -5.59
N LEU A 8 -4.12 1.62 -4.67
CA LEU A 8 -3.87 1.73 -3.23
C LEU A 8 -2.42 1.39 -2.84
N ALA A 9 -1.84 0.35 -3.45
CA ALA A 9 -0.43 0.01 -3.23
C ALA A 9 0.53 1.12 -3.71
N SER A 10 0.23 1.75 -4.85
CA SER A 10 1.02 2.86 -5.39
C SER A 10 0.98 4.11 -4.49
N ILE A 11 -0.18 4.44 -3.93
CA ILE A 11 -0.33 5.53 -2.94
C ILE A 11 0.46 5.23 -1.66
N GLY A 12 0.45 3.97 -1.20
CA GLY A 12 1.25 3.53 -0.06
C GLY A 12 2.76 3.73 -0.27
N CYS A 13 3.28 3.39 -1.45
CA CYS A 13 4.69 3.64 -1.80
C CYS A 13 5.04 5.14 -1.85
N LEU A 14 4.16 5.99 -2.38
CA LEU A 14 4.35 7.43 -2.38
C LEU A 14 4.43 8.00 -0.96
N LEU A 15 3.56 7.53 -0.07
CA LEU A 15 3.58 7.90 1.35
C LEU A 15 4.84 7.42 2.07
N LEU A 16 5.38 6.25 1.73
CA LEU A 16 6.67 5.78 2.28
C LEU A 16 7.81 6.73 1.88
N LEU A 17 7.84 7.16 0.62
CA LEU A 17 8.83 8.11 0.11
C LEU A 17 8.72 9.48 0.79
N ILE A 18 7.51 9.96 1.05
CA ILE A 18 7.25 11.23 1.74
C ILE A 18 7.53 11.13 3.24
N SER A 19 7.32 9.95 3.84
CA SER A 19 7.65 9.69 5.25
C SER A 19 9.15 9.81 5.52
N ALA A 20 9.99 9.50 4.54
CA ALA A 20 11.41 9.80 4.61
C ALA A 20 11.59 11.30 4.36
N ASN A 21 11.56 12.10 5.43
CA ASN A 21 11.79 13.54 5.32
C ASN A 21 13.26 13.80 4.94
N ALA A 22 13.52 13.86 3.63
CA ALA A 22 14.84 14.05 3.04
C ALA A 22 15.51 15.37 3.49
N ARG A 23 14.75 16.32 4.04
CA ARG A 23 15.24 17.64 4.45
C ARG A 23 15.85 17.68 5.84
N THR A 24 15.40 16.83 6.77
CA THR A 24 15.83 16.88 8.18
C THR A 24 16.51 15.60 8.65
N GLY A 25 16.46 14.52 7.85
CA GLY A 25 17.03 13.21 8.22
C GLY A 25 16.33 12.54 9.40
N LYS A 26 15.27 13.16 9.93
CA LYS A 26 14.43 12.61 10.99
C LYS A 26 13.30 11.82 10.36
N TYR A 27 13.33 10.52 10.57
CA TYR A 27 12.23 9.64 10.21
C TYR A 27 11.09 9.86 11.20
N ASP A 28 9.96 10.36 10.70
CA ASP A 28 8.75 10.44 11.50
C ASP A 28 8.17 9.03 11.62
N ILE A 29 8.44 8.37 12.75
CA ILE A 29 8.08 6.96 13.00
C ILE A 29 6.58 6.72 12.79
N LEU A 30 5.75 7.72 13.10
CA LEU A 30 4.31 7.70 12.86
C LEU A 30 4.00 7.60 11.38
N ASN A 31 4.63 8.45 10.55
CA ASN A 31 4.40 8.50 9.12
C ASN A 31 4.92 7.23 8.43
N LEU A 32 6.03 6.66 8.94
CA LEU A 32 6.60 5.41 8.46
C LEU A 32 5.67 4.23 8.74
N THR A 33 5.13 4.18 9.97
CA THR A 33 4.19 3.15 10.40
C THR A 33 2.88 3.23 9.61
N THR A 34 2.36 4.44 9.39
CA THR A 34 1.16 4.67 8.57
C THR A 34 1.38 4.24 7.12
N ALA A 35 2.53 4.55 6.53
CA ALA A 35 2.86 4.13 5.17
C ALA A 35 2.99 2.61 5.05
N LEU A 36 3.67 1.95 6.00
CA LEU A 36 3.75 0.48 6.08
C LEU A 36 2.37 -0.15 6.21
N PHE A 37 1.51 0.38 7.08
CA PHE A 37 0.15 -0.10 7.28
C PHE A 37 -0.68 0.00 5.99
N LEU A 38 -0.62 1.13 5.30
CA LEU A 38 -1.30 1.35 4.02
C LEU A 38 -0.82 0.39 2.92
N ILE A 39 0.49 0.14 2.83
CA ILE A 39 1.05 -0.82 1.88
C ILE A 39 0.59 -2.24 2.22
N MET A 40 0.59 -2.62 3.50
CA MET A 40 0.18 -3.94 3.94
C MET A 40 -1.31 -4.19 3.63
N VAL A 41 -2.17 -3.22 3.96
CA VAL A 41 -3.62 -3.29 3.68
C VAL A 41 -3.89 -3.27 2.17
N GLY A 42 -3.22 -2.40 1.41
CA GLY A 42 -3.35 -2.32 -0.05
C GLY A 42 -2.95 -3.63 -0.74
N THR A 43 -1.81 -4.20 -0.34
CA THR A 43 -1.31 -5.49 -0.85
C THR A 43 -2.23 -6.64 -0.46
N PHE A 44 -2.71 -6.67 0.78
CA PHE A 44 -3.66 -7.67 1.25
C PHE A 44 -4.97 -7.61 0.46
N LEU A 45 -5.49 -6.41 0.19
CA LEU A 45 -6.70 -6.21 -0.61
C LEU A 45 -6.52 -6.74 -2.04
N VAL A 46 -5.38 -6.43 -2.69
CA VAL A 46 -5.03 -6.96 -4.03
C VAL A 46 -4.99 -8.49 -4.02
N LEU A 47 -4.31 -9.10 -3.05
CA LEU A 47 -4.20 -10.55 -2.93
C LEU A 47 -5.59 -11.18 -2.72
N ARG A 48 -6.44 -10.58 -1.89
CA ARG A 48 -7.81 -11.06 -1.62
C ARG A 48 -8.68 -10.97 -2.87
N GLU A 49 -8.58 -9.89 -3.63
CA GLU A 49 -9.26 -9.71 -4.91
C GLU A 49 -8.80 -10.74 -5.95
N LYS A 50 -7.49 -10.99 -6.08
CA LYS A 50 -6.97 -12.01 -7.00
C LYS A 50 -7.49 -13.41 -6.65
N ARG A 51 -7.60 -13.74 -5.35
CA ARG A 51 -8.19 -15.01 -4.90
C ARG A 51 -9.68 -15.10 -5.25
N LYS A 52 -10.45 -14.03 -5.07
CA LYS A 52 -11.87 -13.99 -5.46
C LYS A 52 -12.06 -14.08 -6.97
N TYR A 53 -11.19 -13.45 -7.76
CA TYR A 53 -11.26 -13.52 -9.22
C TYR A 53 -10.96 -14.93 -9.74
N LYS A 54 -9.96 -15.62 -9.17
CA LYS A 54 -9.69 -17.02 -9.50
C LYS A 54 -10.87 -17.94 -9.15
N LYS A 55 -11.52 -17.75 -8.00
CA LYS A 55 -12.71 -18.51 -7.59
C LYS A 55 -13.97 -18.25 -8.42
N LYS A 56 -14.02 -17.16 -9.18
CA LYS A 56 -15.18 -16.78 -10.01
C LYS A 56 -15.04 -17.22 -11.47
N LYS A 57 -13.89 -17.81 -11.82
CA LYS A 57 -13.53 -18.26 -13.16
C LYS A 57 -13.50 -19.79 -13.29
N ASP A 58 -13.75 -20.47 -12.17
CA ASP A 58 -14.07 -21.90 -12.02
C ASP A 58 -15.60 -21.98 -11.85
#